data_AF-A0AAP0MR19-F1
#
_entry.id   AF-A0AAP0MR19-F1
#
_cell.length_a   1.000
_cell.length_b   1.000
_cell.length_c   1.000
_cell.angle_alpha   90.00
_cell.angle_beta   90.00
_cell.angle_gamma   90.00
#
_symmetry.space_group_name_H-M   'P 1'
#
loop_
_entity.id
_entity.type
_entity.pdbx_description
1 polymer ?
#
loop_
_entity_poly.entity_id
_entity_poly.type
_entity_poly.pdbx_seq_one_letter_code
_entity_poly.pdbx_strand_id
1 'polypeptide(L)'
;MSDLTVGAPPPMILPPVDIEWVWFCHSLNPVRYRQYCESRFSKLIGKPAIFYEENEEYALMRCREIWEHKYPSEPFENEVDSDSENPICVTNEDILDEVKRQRFLYLKFSEPYMCELVYLIAARQRYKGFLYILQKFSDGCSLFVPASDIQLMWLTHLWRRRQRAGEDCVDQDAVH
;
A
#
# COMPACT_ATOMS: atom_id res chain seq x y z
N MET A 1 -9.86 9.52 -37.70
CA MET A 1 -8.52 9.76 -37.12
C MET A 1 -8.65 9.47 -35.65
N SER A 2 -8.01 8.40 -35.23
CA SER A 2 -8.27 7.67 -33.98
C SER A 2 -7.80 8.45 -32.76
N ASP A 3 -8.71 8.69 -31.81
CA ASP A 3 -8.38 9.24 -30.49
C ASP A 3 -8.12 8.06 -29.54
N LEU A 4 -6.87 7.62 -29.54
CA LEU A 4 -6.32 6.62 -28.63
C LEU A 4 -5.65 7.37 -27.46
N THR A 5 -6.42 7.86 -26.51
CA THR A 5 -5.86 8.20 -25.19
C THR A 5 -5.66 6.91 -24.40
N VAL A 6 -4.69 6.10 -24.84
CA VAL A 6 -4.08 5.07 -24.01
C VAL A 6 -3.33 5.84 -22.93
N GLY A 7 -3.83 5.75 -21.69
CA GLY A 7 -3.25 6.46 -20.55
C GLY A 7 -1.76 6.22 -20.46
N ALA A 8 -0.98 7.29 -20.27
CA ALA A 8 0.46 7.20 -20.10
C ALA A 8 0.80 6.15 -19.02
N PRO A 9 1.83 5.32 -19.22
CA PRO A 9 2.22 4.32 -18.23
C PRO A 9 2.47 5.01 -16.88
N PRO A 10 2.13 4.36 -15.76
CA PRO A 10 2.37 4.93 -14.44
C PRO A 10 3.85 5.34 -14.32
N PRO A 11 4.15 6.52 -13.76
CA PRO A 11 5.54 6.94 -13.61
C PRO A 11 6.30 5.93 -12.74
N MET A 12 7.48 5.53 -13.20
CA MET A 12 8.40 4.67 -12.45
C MET A 12 9.12 5.52 -11.40
N ILE A 13 8.46 5.73 -10.26
CA ILE A 13 8.97 6.50 -9.12
C ILE A 13 8.74 5.72 -7.83
N LEU A 14 9.70 5.72 -6.92
CA LEU A 14 9.59 5.12 -5.60
C LEU A 14 9.65 6.22 -4.53
N PRO A 15 8.58 6.43 -3.75
CA PRO A 15 8.62 7.41 -2.67
C PRO A 15 9.58 6.98 -1.55
N PRO A 16 10.01 7.91 -0.68
CA PRO A 16 10.71 7.58 0.56
C PRO A 16 9.89 6.65 1.46
N VAL A 17 10.57 5.96 2.39
CA VAL A 17 9.98 4.85 3.16
C VAL A 17 8.84 5.28 4.09
N ASP A 18 8.91 6.48 4.65
CA ASP A 18 7.89 7.05 5.53
C ASP A 18 6.62 7.41 4.74
N ILE A 19 6.77 7.95 3.52
CA ILE A 19 5.66 8.20 2.60
C ILE A 19 5.05 6.88 2.12
N GLU A 20 5.87 5.89 1.76
CA GLU A 20 5.37 4.55 1.41
C GLU A 20 4.59 3.92 2.57
N TRP A 21 5.06 4.10 3.81
CA TRP A 21 4.38 3.62 5.01
C TRP A 21 3.00 4.25 5.21
N VAL A 22 2.92 5.58 5.14
CA VAL A 22 1.65 6.31 5.26
C VAL A 22 0.68 5.88 4.17
N TRP A 23 1.18 5.73 2.94
CA TRP A 23 0.38 5.26 1.82
C TRP A 23 -0.12 3.83 2.04
N PHE A 24 0.77 2.92 2.43
CA PHE A 24 0.41 1.54 2.77
C PHE A 24 -0.73 1.52 3.78
N CYS A 25 -0.59 2.23 4.91
CA CYS A 25 -1.61 2.30 5.95
C CYS A 25 -2.94 2.80 5.39
N HIS A 26 -2.95 3.98 4.75
CA HIS A 26 -4.17 4.58 4.21
C HIS A 26 -4.87 3.65 3.22
N SER A 27 -4.12 2.92 2.38
CA SER A 27 -4.65 1.99 1.39
C SER A 27 -5.34 0.75 1.99
N LEU A 28 -5.10 0.42 3.27
CA LEU A 28 -5.78 -0.67 3.96
C LEU A 28 -7.27 -0.39 4.17
N ASN A 29 -7.69 0.88 4.18
CA ASN A 29 -9.09 1.29 4.18
C ASN A 29 -9.57 1.68 2.76
N PRO A 30 -10.21 0.75 2.00
CA PRO A 30 -10.64 0.98 0.62
C PRO A 30 -11.43 2.25 0.40
N VAL A 31 -12.38 2.46 1.31
CA VAL A 31 -13.49 3.38 1.10
C VAL A 31 -12.97 4.78 1.33
N ARG A 32 -12.27 4.97 2.45
CA ARG A 32 -11.62 6.24 2.79
C ARG A 32 -10.54 6.61 1.78
N TYR A 33 -9.69 5.65 1.38
CA TYR A 33 -8.65 5.91 0.39
C TYR A 33 -9.22 6.37 -0.95
N ARG A 34 -10.26 5.69 -1.45
CA ARG A 34 -10.93 6.08 -2.69
C ARG A 34 -11.55 7.48 -2.58
N GLN A 35 -12.31 7.75 -1.52
CA GLN A 35 -12.94 9.05 -1.29
C GLN A 35 -11.90 10.18 -1.19
N TYR A 36 -10.78 9.93 -0.53
CA TYR A 36 -9.67 10.87 -0.45
C TYR A 36 -9.07 11.16 -1.84
N CYS A 37 -8.78 10.12 -2.62
CA CYS A 37 -8.22 10.29 -3.95
C CYS A 37 -9.18 11.00 -4.92
N GLU A 38 -10.46 10.64 -4.89
CA GLU A 38 -11.49 11.29 -5.71
C GLU A 38 -11.67 12.76 -5.32
N SER A 39 -11.72 13.09 -4.03
CA SER A 39 -11.92 14.48 -3.58
C SER A 39 -10.70 15.38 -3.83
N ARG A 40 -9.47 14.85 -3.73
CA ARG A 40 -8.24 15.64 -3.86
C ARG A 40 -7.64 15.65 -5.26
N PHE A 41 -7.80 14.56 -6.01
CA PHE A 41 -7.13 14.36 -7.30
C PHE A 41 -8.10 14.03 -8.44
N SER A 42 -9.41 13.91 -8.17
CA SER A 42 -10.44 13.51 -9.14
C SER A 42 -10.15 12.16 -9.81
N LYS A 43 -9.26 11.35 -9.23
CA LYS A 43 -8.88 10.02 -9.73
C LYS A 43 -8.31 9.17 -8.60
N LEU A 44 -8.50 7.86 -8.68
CA LEU A 44 -7.82 6.92 -7.80
C LEU A 44 -6.32 6.88 -8.13
N ILE A 45 -5.47 7.10 -7.13
CA ILE A 45 -4.02 6.98 -7.29
C ILE A 45 -3.63 5.51 -7.04
N GLY A 46 -3.10 4.85 -8.07
CA GLY A 46 -2.54 3.50 -8.00
C GLY A 46 -1.06 3.51 -7.61
N LYS A 47 -0.54 2.35 -7.17
CA LYS A 47 0.90 2.20 -6.88
C LYS A 47 1.71 2.35 -8.18
N PRO A 48 2.91 2.99 -8.14
CA PRO A 48 3.85 2.96 -9.25
C PRO A 48 4.16 1.51 -9.62
N ALA A 49 4.20 1.27 -10.92
CA ALA A 49 4.55 -0.01 -11.49
C ALA A 49 6.08 -0.24 -11.39
N ILE A 50 6.55 -0.65 -10.21
CA ILE A 50 7.92 -1.13 -10.02
C ILE A 50 7.84 -2.64 -9.87
N PHE A 51 8.12 -3.33 -10.97
CA PHE A 51 7.96 -4.79 -11.06
C PHE A 51 9.24 -5.57 -10.76
N TYR A 52 10.39 -4.89 -10.73
CA TYR A 52 11.70 -5.52 -10.60
C TYR A 52 12.56 -4.74 -9.60
N GLU A 53 13.22 -5.46 -8.69
CA GLU A 53 14.15 -4.94 -7.68
C GLU A 53 15.29 -4.13 -8.34
N GLU A 54 15.73 -4.56 -9.52
CA GLU A 54 16.73 -3.89 -10.36
C GLU A 54 16.35 -2.45 -10.74
N ASN A 55 15.06 -2.13 -10.76
CA ASN A 55 14.55 -0.79 -11.10
C ASN A 55 14.27 0.08 -9.87
N GLU A 56 14.40 -0.44 -8.65
CA GLU A 56 14.08 0.29 -7.42
C GLU A 56 14.99 1.49 -7.21
N GLU A 57 16.31 1.31 -7.37
CA GLU A 57 17.28 2.40 -7.20
C GLU A 57 17.03 3.53 -8.21
N TYR A 58 16.80 3.18 -9.48
CA TYR A 58 16.45 4.15 -10.51
C TYR A 58 15.15 4.90 -10.17
N ALA A 59 14.10 4.18 -9.75
CA ALA A 59 12.82 4.77 -9.40
C ALA A 59 12.92 5.70 -8.18
N LEU A 60 13.74 5.34 -7.19
CA LEU A 60 14.02 6.17 -6.02
C LEU A 60 14.76 7.45 -6.41
N MET A 61 15.83 7.33 -7.20
CA MET A 61 16.59 8.49 -7.69
C MET A 61 15.70 9.42 -8.52
N ARG A 62 14.85 8.87 -9.39
CA ARG A 62 13.90 9.63 -10.19
C ARG A 62 12.88 10.36 -9.32
N CYS A 63 12.37 9.71 -8.27
CA CYS A 63 11.45 10.34 -7.33
C CYS A 63 12.11 11.48 -6.56
N ARG A 64 13.34 11.26 -6.09
CA ARG A 64 14.15 12.26 -5.39
C ARG A 64 14.39 13.50 -6.24
N GLU A 65 14.82 13.33 -7.49
CA GLU A 65 15.04 14.44 -8.42
C GLU A 65 13.76 15.28 -8.61
N ILE A 66 12.62 14.63 -8.80
CA ILE A 66 11.31 15.31 -8.94
C ILE A 66 10.93 16.03 -7.64
N TRP A 67 11.17 15.40 -6.49
CA TRP A 67 10.86 15.97 -5.17
C TRP A 67 11.69 17.22 -4.89
N GLU A 68 13.01 17.13 -5.01
CA GLU A 68 13.95 18.23 -4.75
C GLU A 68 13.68 19.42 -5.68
N HIS A 69 13.28 19.17 -6.92
CA HIS A 69 12.89 20.23 -7.85
C HIS A 69 11.58 20.91 -7.45
N LYS A 70 10.59 20.14 -6.97
CA LYS A 70 9.24 20.64 -6.68
C LYS A 70 9.09 21.21 -5.27
N TYR A 71 9.84 20.69 -4.31
CA TYR A 71 9.81 21.03 -2.89
C TYR A 71 11.25 21.26 -2.37
N PRO A 72 11.94 22.31 -2.85
CA PRO A 72 13.35 22.53 -2.53
C PRO A 72 13.63 22.83 -1.05
N SER A 73 12.60 23.18 -0.27
CA SER A 73 12.69 23.42 1.17
C SER A 73 12.43 22.19 2.03
N GLU A 74 11.95 21.10 1.44
CA GLU A 74 11.56 19.88 2.17
C GLU A 74 12.56 18.76 1.85
N PRO A 75 13.20 18.15 2.87
CA PRO A 75 14.10 17.02 2.64
C PRO A 75 13.32 15.84 2.06
N PHE A 76 14.00 15.03 1.23
CA PHE A 76 13.38 13.83 0.67
C PHE A 76 13.21 12.73 1.72
N GLU A 77 14.22 12.53 2.57
CA GLU A 77 14.10 11.62 3.71
C GLU A 77 13.59 12.38 4.93
N ASN A 78 12.76 11.71 5.74
CA ASN A 78 12.31 12.27 7.00
C ASN A 78 13.41 12.17 8.05
N GLU A 79 14.24 13.20 8.12
CA GLU A 79 15.24 13.38 9.15
C GLU A 79 14.54 13.71 10.47
N VAL A 80 14.45 12.72 11.38
CA VAL A 80 13.80 12.90 12.68
C VAL A 80 14.67 13.82 13.55
N ASP A 81 14.46 15.13 13.46
CA ASP A 81 15.03 16.07 14.42
C ASP A 81 14.11 16.12 15.65
N SER A 82 14.53 15.42 16.72
CA SER A 82 13.75 15.22 17.95
C SER A 82 13.41 16.54 18.68
N ASP A 83 14.06 17.64 18.30
CA ASP A 83 13.94 18.95 18.93
C ASP A 83 13.09 19.97 18.13
N SER A 84 12.51 19.58 16.99
CA SER A 84 11.68 20.49 16.19
C SER A 84 10.23 20.57 16.69
N GLU A 85 9.93 21.57 17.53
CA GLU A 85 8.55 21.98 17.87
C GLU A 85 7.86 22.69 16.69
N ASN A 86 7.79 22.03 15.53
CA ASN A 86 6.92 22.52 14.47
C ASN A 86 5.47 22.11 14.81
N PRO A 87 4.52 23.05 14.95
CA PRO A 87 3.12 22.71 15.16
C PRO A 87 2.62 21.98 13.91
N ILE A 88 2.60 20.65 13.97
CA ILE A 88 2.10 19.80 12.89
C ILE A 88 0.61 20.08 12.77
N CYS A 89 0.23 20.84 11.74
CA CYS A 89 -1.16 20.98 11.34
C CYS A 89 -1.62 19.62 10.80
N VAL A 90 -2.24 18.80 11.64
CA VAL A 90 -2.87 17.54 11.21
C VAL A 90 -4.07 17.93 10.36
N THR A 91 -3.86 18.04 9.06
CA THR A 91 -4.93 18.41 8.11
C THR A 91 -5.86 17.24 7.78
N ASN A 92 -5.50 16.01 8.16
CA ASN A 92 -6.27 14.81 7.84
C ASN A 92 -6.24 13.77 8.98
N GLU A 93 -7.25 13.85 9.85
CA GLU A 93 -7.42 12.94 10.99
C GLU A 93 -7.62 11.48 10.56
N ASP A 94 -8.29 11.23 9.44
CA ASP A 94 -8.56 9.88 8.93
C ASP A 94 -7.28 9.12 8.55
N ILE A 95 -6.33 9.80 7.89
CA ILE A 95 -5.02 9.21 7.54
C ILE A 95 -4.24 8.92 8.81
N LEU A 96 -4.21 9.88 9.74
CA LEU A 96 -3.49 9.74 11.00
C LEU A 96 -4.02 8.56 11.82
N ASP A 97 -5.34 8.38 11.87
CA ASP A 97 -5.97 7.26 12.55
C ASP A 97 -5.58 5.92 11.95
N GLU A 98 -5.54 5.80 10.62
CA GLU A 98 -5.14 4.56 9.97
C GLU A 98 -3.65 4.25 10.21
N VAL A 99 -2.78 5.26 10.16
CA VAL A 99 -1.35 5.10 10.50
C VAL A 99 -1.18 4.67 11.97
N LYS A 100 -1.90 5.29 12.90
CA LYS A 100 -1.88 4.92 14.33
C LYS A 100 -2.33 3.47 14.57
N ARG A 101 -3.30 2.97 13.80
CA ARG A 101 -3.76 1.57 13.89
C ARG A 101 -2.68 0.58 13.49
N GLN A 102 -1.79 0.95 12.57
CA GLN A 102 -0.71 0.09 12.08
C GLN A 102 0.65 0.35 12.75
N ARG A 103 0.75 1.26 13.74
CA ARG A 103 2.04 1.70 14.31
C ARG A 103 2.98 0.59 14.82
N PHE A 104 2.42 -0.54 15.26
CA PHE A 104 3.20 -1.68 15.79
C PHE A 104 3.39 -2.81 14.79
N LEU A 105 3.01 -2.60 13.54
CA LEU A 105 3.02 -3.65 12.52
C LEU A 105 4.46 -4.07 12.17
N TYR A 106 5.40 -3.13 12.12
CA TYR A 106 6.83 -3.45 11.96
C TYR A 106 7.33 -4.36 13.09
N LEU A 107 7.09 -3.98 14.35
CA LEU A 107 7.49 -4.79 15.52
C LEU A 107 6.83 -6.18 15.52
N LYS A 108 5.63 -6.30 14.94
CA LYS A 108 4.92 -7.58 14.85
C LYS A 108 5.55 -8.53 13.81
N PHE A 109 6.25 -7.99 12.82
CA PHE A 109 6.81 -8.74 11.69
C PHE A 109 8.32 -8.58 11.52
N SER A 110 9.03 -8.16 12.57
CA SER A 110 10.47 -7.89 12.54
C SER A 110 11.34 -9.14 12.72
N GLU A 111 10.73 -10.30 12.98
CA GLU A 111 11.47 -11.54 13.22
C GLU A 111 12.17 -12.03 11.93
N PRO A 112 13.49 -12.33 11.96
CA PRO A 112 14.25 -12.68 10.75
C PRO A 112 13.66 -13.88 9.98
N TYR A 113 13.12 -14.87 10.69
CA TYR A 113 12.55 -16.06 10.05
C TYR A 113 11.28 -15.77 9.23
N MET A 114 10.65 -14.60 9.38
CA MET A 114 9.39 -14.31 8.71
C MET A 114 9.55 -13.99 7.22
N CYS A 115 10.74 -13.57 6.77
CA CYS A 115 11.05 -13.41 5.35
C CYS A 115 11.52 -14.71 4.68
N GLU A 116 11.80 -15.75 5.47
CA GLU A 116 12.27 -17.03 4.95
C GLU A 116 11.22 -17.71 4.07
N LEU A 117 11.66 -18.23 2.92
CA LEU A 117 10.77 -18.82 1.93
C LEU A 117 9.93 -19.97 2.51
N VAL A 118 10.52 -20.80 3.37
CA VAL A 118 9.84 -21.92 4.04
C VAL A 118 8.69 -21.41 4.91
N TYR A 119 8.93 -20.32 5.66
CA TYR A 119 7.89 -19.68 6.48
C TYR A 119 6.77 -19.11 5.60
N LEU A 120 7.10 -18.38 4.55
CA LEU A 120 6.11 -17.79 3.62
C LEU A 120 5.26 -18.85 2.92
N ILE A 121 5.85 -19.99 2.53
CA ILE A 121 5.11 -21.12 1.96
C ILE A 121 4.12 -21.68 2.98
N ALA A 122 4.55 -21.93 4.22
CA ALA A 122 3.69 -22.45 5.27
C ALA A 122 2.56 -21.47 5.61
N ALA A 123 2.89 -20.19 5.81
CA ALA A 123 1.97 -19.10 6.05
C ALA A 123 0.87 -19.00 4.98
N ARG A 124 1.25 -19.12 3.69
CA ARG A 124 0.30 -19.17 2.58
C ARG A 124 -0.68 -20.35 2.68
N GLN A 125 -0.23 -21.53 3.09
CA GLN A 125 -1.14 -22.68 3.25
C GLN A 125 -2.10 -22.47 4.43
N ARG A 126 -1.61 -21.98 5.56
CA ARG A 126 -2.47 -21.68 6.73
C ARG A 126 -3.48 -20.58 6.42
N TYR A 127 -3.08 -19.56 5.65
CA TYR A 127 -3.97 -18.52 5.16
C TYR A 127 -5.14 -19.09 4.34
N LYS A 128 -4.88 -20.01 3.41
CA LYS A 128 -5.95 -20.68 2.64
C LYS A 128 -6.92 -21.44 3.56
N GLY A 129 -6.38 -22.18 4.52
CA GLY A 129 -7.19 -22.88 5.52
C GLY A 129 -8.04 -21.92 6.35
N PHE A 130 -7.47 -20.77 6.73
CA PHE A 130 -8.18 -19.72 7.46
C PHE A 130 -9.35 -19.13 6.65
N LEU A 131 -9.17 -18.89 5.35
CA LEU A 131 -10.26 -18.44 4.48
C LEU A 131 -11.41 -19.47 4.42
N TYR A 132 -11.09 -20.76 4.37
CA TYR A 132 -12.11 -21.82 4.39
C TYR A 132 -12.89 -21.84 5.73
N ILE A 133 -12.20 -21.63 6.85
CA ILE A 133 -12.84 -21.48 8.17
C ILE A 133 -13.78 -20.27 8.16
N LEU A 134 -13.32 -19.09 7.71
CA LEU A 134 -14.15 -17.90 7.65
C LEU A 134 -15.40 -18.08 6.78
N GLN A 135 -15.26 -18.77 5.64
CA GLN A 135 -16.40 -19.09 4.77
C GLN A 135 -17.43 -19.97 5.50
N LYS A 136 -16.96 -21.02 6.17
CA LYS A 136 -17.80 -22.04 6.83
C LYS A 136 -18.49 -21.53 8.10
N PHE A 137 -17.89 -20.58 8.80
CA PHE A 137 -18.39 -20.01 10.05
C PHE A 137 -18.87 -18.57 9.90
N SER A 138 -19.32 -18.18 8.69
CA SER A 138 -19.83 -16.84 8.41
C SER A 138 -21.17 -16.54 9.09
N ASP A 139 -21.88 -17.59 9.55
CA ASP A 139 -23.23 -17.52 10.11
C ASP A 139 -23.29 -17.24 11.62
N GLY A 140 -22.14 -17.13 12.31
CA GLY A 140 -22.11 -16.94 13.77
C GLY A 140 -20.83 -16.28 14.26
N CYS A 141 -20.99 -15.06 14.78
CA CYS A 141 -19.97 -14.19 15.40
C CYS A 141 -18.79 -14.94 16.03
N SER A 142 -17.76 -15.17 15.23
CA SER A 142 -16.50 -15.73 15.70
C SER A 142 -15.45 -14.63 15.56
N LEU A 143 -15.06 -14.03 16.68
CA LEU A 143 -13.90 -13.13 16.75
C LEU A 143 -12.63 -13.95 16.52
N PHE A 144 -12.28 -14.15 15.26
CA PHE A 144 -11.03 -14.81 14.90
C PHE A 144 -9.89 -13.81 15.04
N VAL A 145 -8.96 -14.10 15.95
CA VAL A 145 -7.68 -13.39 16.03
C VAL A 145 -6.66 -14.20 15.21
N PRO A 146 -6.28 -13.75 14.00
CA PRO A 146 -5.31 -14.49 13.19
C PRO A 146 -3.94 -14.48 13.88
N ALA A 147 -3.23 -15.60 13.78
CA ALA A 147 -1.80 -15.64 14.08
C ALA A 147 -1.02 -14.73 13.11
N SER A 148 0.18 -14.29 13.50
CA SER A 148 0.96 -13.28 12.78
C SER A 148 1.15 -13.59 11.30
N ASP A 149 1.51 -14.81 10.94
CA ASP A 149 1.71 -15.23 9.55
C ASP A 149 0.43 -15.20 8.70
N ILE A 150 -0.74 -15.54 9.28
CA ILE A 150 -2.04 -15.39 8.60
C ILE A 150 -2.37 -13.91 8.42
N GLN A 151 -2.09 -13.09 9.44
CA GLN A 151 -2.30 -11.66 9.37
C GLN A 151 -1.41 -11.01 8.31
N LEU A 152 -0.14 -11.41 8.20
CA LEU A 152 0.78 -10.97 7.17
C LEU A 152 0.24 -11.28 5.76
N MET A 153 -0.22 -12.51 5.55
CA MET A 153 -0.83 -12.94 4.28
C MET A 153 -2.12 -12.16 3.96
N TRP A 154 -2.95 -11.92 4.97
CA TRP A 154 -4.19 -11.15 4.82
C TRP A 154 -3.91 -9.68 4.44
N LEU A 155 -2.98 -9.01 5.12
CA LEU A 155 -2.59 -7.64 4.81
C LEU A 155 -2.02 -7.53 3.39
N THR A 156 -1.17 -8.47 3.01
CA THR A 156 -0.61 -8.56 1.64
C THR A 156 -1.73 -8.76 0.61
N HIS A 157 -2.71 -9.61 0.91
CA HIS A 157 -3.88 -9.84 0.06
C HIS A 157 -4.73 -8.57 -0.11
N LEU A 158 -5.03 -7.86 0.98
CA LEU A 158 -5.78 -6.61 0.97
C LEU A 158 -5.08 -5.54 0.13
N TRP A 159 -3.77 -5.44 0.28
CA TRP A 159 -2.95 -4.48 -0.44
C TRP A 159 -2.88 -4.80 -1.95
N ARG A 160 -2.67 -6.08 -2.34
CA ARG A 160 -2.63 -6.50 -3.75
C ARG A 160 -3.96 -6.41 -4.49
N ARG A 161 -5.10 -6.65 -3.81
CA ARG A 161 -6.42 -6.60 -4.46
C ARG A 161 -6.68 -5.25 -5.15
N ARG A 162 -5.98 -4.19 -4.77
CA ARG A 162 -6.09 -2.86 -5.37
C ARG A 162 -5.10 -2.56 -6.49
N GLN A 163 -4.06 -3.36 -6.67
CA GLN A 163 -3.19 -3.22 -7.86
C GLN A 163 -3.91 -3.71 -9.12
N ARG A 164 -4.72 -4.78 -9.02
CA ARG A 164 -5.52 -5.33 -10.13
C ARG A 164 -6.83 -4.60 -10.44
N ALA A 165 -7.40 -3.88 -9.48
CA ALA A 165 -8.63 -3.11 -9.72
C ALA A 165 -8.45 -1.93 -10.69
N GLY A 166 -7.21 -1.62 -11.10
CA GLY A 166 -6.90 -0.71 -12.22
C GLY A 166 -6.72 -1.40 -13.57
N GLU A 167 -6.65 -2.73 -13.62
CA GLU A 167 -6.49 -3.54 -14.85
C GLU A 167 -7.84 -4.11 -15.33
N ASP A 168 -8.80 -4.35 -14.44
CA ASP A 168 -10.12 -4.89 -14.77
C ASP A 168 -11.02 -3.95 -15.60
N CYS A 169 -10.55 -2.75 -15.97
CA CYS A 169 -11.26 -1.84 -16.89
C CYS A 169 -10.85 -2.03 -18.37
N VAL A 170 -9.88 -2.91 -18.68
CA VAL A 170 -9.36 -3.07 -20.05
C VAL A 170 -9.87 -4.34 -20.76
N ASP A 171 -10.45 -5.30 -20.04
CA ASP A 171 -10.75 -6.64 -20.58
C ASP A 171 -12.24 -7.01 -20.70
N GLN A 172 -13.17 -6.03 -20.73
CA GLN A 172 -14.60 -6.32 -20.98
C GLN A 172 -15.12 -5.99 -22.39
N ASP A 173 -14.30 -5.47 -23.30
CA ASP A 173 -14.73 -5.13 -24.68
C ASP A 173 -14.11 -6.02 -25.77
N ALA A 174 -13.91 -7.31 -25.51
CA ALA A 174 -13.43 -8.25 -26.53
C ALA A 174 -14.07 -9.65 -26.44
N VAL A 175 -15.41 -9.73 -26.38
CA VAL A 175 -16.14 -10.92 -26.86
C VAL A 175 -17.44 -10.48 -27.54
N HIS A 176 -17.37 -10.33 -28.86
CA HIS A 176 -18.46 -10.64 -29.79
C HIS A 176 -17.88 -11.14 -31.10
#